data_AF-A0A379X0N3-F1
#
_entry.id   AF-A0A379X0N3-F1
#
_cell.length_a   1.000
_cell.length_b   1.000
_cell.length_c   1.000
_cell.angle_alpha   90.00
_cell.angle_beta   90.00
_cell.angle_gamma   90.00
#
_symmetry.space_group_name_H-M   'P 1'
#
loop_
_entity.id
_entity.type
_entity.pdbx_description
1 polymer ?
#
loop_
_entity_poly.entity_id
_entity_poly.type
_entity_poly.pdbx_seq_one_letter_code
_entity_poly.pdbx_strand_id
1 'polypeptide(L)'
;MNRSARRSRKPFSAHYGERVDTEVISPDKTPESAEFCRNLCAPEQLGMEFRQAPAFSHLLDERFTWGGVELHFDVEKGVITRAQVFTDSLNPAPLEALAGRLQGCLYRADMLQQACEALLIDFPEQEKELRELSAWIARAVR
;
A
#
# COMPACT_ATOMS: atom_id res chain seq x y z
N MET A 1 -0.36 -25.80 -55.35
CA MET A 1 -1.10 -25.33 -54.17
C MET A 1 -0.66 -23.93 -53.76
N ASN A 2 -1.65 -23.07 -53.45
CA ASN A 2 -1.67 -21.77 -52.77
C ASN A 2 -0.47 -21.36 -51.90
N ARG A 3 -0.14 -20.08 -51.64
CA ARG A 3 -0.51 -18.75 -52.16
C ARG A 3 0.52 -17.78 -51.55
N SER A 4 0.89 -16.78 -52.32
CA SER A 4 1.71 -15.61 -52.01
C SER A 4 1.31 -14.85 -50.75
N ALA A 5 2.27 -14.20 -50.09
CA ALA A 5 2.32 -12.72 -49.98
C ALA A 5 3.47 -12.21 -49.07
N ARG A 6 4.52 -11.66 -49.68
CA ARG A 6 5.31 -10.55 -49.12
C ARG A 6 4.65 -9.23 -49.54
N ARG A 7 4.89 -8.15 -48.77
CA ARG A 7 4.40 -6.74 -48.86
C ARG A 7 3.10 -6.48 -48.09
N SER A 8 2.87 -5.35 -47.42
CA SER A 8 3.64 -4.13 -47.11
C SER A 8 2.73 -3.22 -46.28
N ARG A 9 3.22 -2.53 -45.23
CA ARG A 9 2.65 -1.22 -44.86
C ARG A 9 3.65 -0.38 -44.04
N LYS A 10 4.17 0.69 -44.66
CA LYS A 10 4.71 1.89 -44.01
C LYS A 10 3.53 2.66 -43.32
N PRO A 11 3.72 3.89 -42.82
CA PRO A 11 4.45 4.36 -41.64
C PRO A 11 3.49 5.00 -40.59
N PHE A 12 3.92 5.11 -39.33
CA PHE A 12 3.18 5.73 -38.22
C PHE A 12 3.21 7.27 -38.28
N SER A 13 2.64 7.91 -39.30
CA SER A 13 2.58 9.37 -39.34
C SER A 13 1.50 9.88 -40.29
N ALA A 14 0.35 10.29 -39.75
CA ALA A 14 -0.62 11.17 -40.42
C ALA A 14 -1.78 11.62 -39.49
N HIS A 15 -1.53 12.10 -38.26
CA HIS A 15 -2.61 12.82 -37.55
C HIS A 15 -2.25 13.97 -36.60
N TYR A 16 -1.01 14.12 -36.14
CA TYR A 16 -0.61 15.32 -35.40
C TYR A 16 0.65 15.91 -36.02
N GLY A 17 0.46 16.98 -36.79
CA GLY A 17 1.53 17.77 -37.38
C GLY A 17 2.10 18.74 -36.36
N GLU A 18 2.80 18.22 -35.35
CA GLU A 18 3.61 19.05 -34.46
C GLU A 18 4.83 18.25 -33.99
N ARG A 19 6.02 18.84 -34.14
CA ARG A 19 7.27 18.28 -33.63
C ARG A 19 7.34 18.59 -32.14
N VAL A 20 7.12 17.58 -31.31
CA VAL A 20 7.33 17.69 -29.86
C VAL A 20 8.79 17.33 -29.58
N ASP A 21 9.54 18.32 -29.09
CA ASP A 21 10.89 18.13 -28.57
C ASP A 21 10.83 17.16 -27.38
N THR A 22 11.77 16.22 -27.30
CA THR A 22 11.74 15.19 -26.26
C THR A 22 12.12 15.81 -24.93
N GLU A 23 11.13 16.14 -24.10
CA GLU A 23 11.39 16.55 -22.72
C GLU A 23 11.88 15.35 -21.91
N VAL A 24 13.13 15.45 -21.44
CA VAL A 24 13.70 14.56 -20.43
C VAL A 24 13.04 14.90 -19.10
N ILE A 25 12.22 13.99 -18.58
CA ILE A 25 11.67 14.11 -17.22
C ILE A 25 12.80 13.84 -16.23
N SER A 26 13.41 14.92 -15.72
CA SER A 26 14.38 14.84 -14.63
C SER A 26 13.69 14.45 -13.32
N PRO A 27 14.27 13.54 -12.52
CA PRO A 27 13.64 12.96 -11.32
C PRO A 27 13.62 13.87 -10.08
N ASP A 28 14.01 15.15 -10.20
CA ASP A 28 14.40 15.97 -9.05
C ASP A 28 13.50 17.20 -8.85
N LYS A 29 12.17 17.01 -8.81
CA LYS A 29 11.27 18.05 -8.29
C LYS A 29 10.11 17.43 -7.52
N THR A 30 10.25 17.37 -6.21
CA THR A 30 9.16 17.05 -5.28
C THR A 30 8.55 18.37 -4.77
N PRO A 31 7.32 18.74 -5.17
CA PRO A 31 6.58 19.76 -4.45
C PRO A 31 5.96 19.15 -3.19
N GLU A 32 6.28 19.74 -2.05
CA GLU A 32 5.75 19.42 -0.73
C GLU A 32 4.31 19.95 -0.62
N SER A 33 3.31 19.09 -0.84
CA SER A 33 1.91 19.40 -0.60
C SER A 33 1.14 18.16 -0.14
N ALA A 34 0.06 18.35 0.62
CA ALA A 34 -0.74 17.31 1.28
C ALA A 34 -1.37 16.25 0.34
N GLU A 35 -1.21 16.39 -0.98
CA GLU A 35 -1.49 15.33 -1.95
C GLU A 35 -0.48 14.15 -1.87
N PHE A 36 0.64 14.32 -1.15
CA PHE A 36 1.70 13.32 -1.06
C PHE A 36 1.27 12.02 -0.37
N CYS A 37 0.36 12.08 0.62
CA CYS A 37 -0.22 10.86 1.21
C CYS A 37 -1.04 10.05 0.19
N ARG A 38 -1.55 10.69 -0.87
CA ARG A 38 -2.26 10.01 -1.97
C ARG A 38 -1.28 9.34 -2.95
N ASN A 39 -0.05 9.85 -3.06
CA ASN A 39 0.95 9.44 -4.05
C ASN A 39 1.90 8.31 -3.59
N LEU A 40 1.92 7.94 -2.31
CA LEU A 40 2.60 6.70 -1.88
C LEU A 40 1.93 5.44 -2.44
N CYS A 41 0.71 5.58 -2.96
CA CYS A 41 0.05 4.58 -3.78
C CYS A 41 0.40 4.83 -5.26
N ALA A 42 1.66 4.64 -5.66
CA ALA A 42 1.98 4.52 -7.07
C ALA A 42 1.72 3.05 -7.49
N PRO A 43 0.58 2.72 -8.13
CA PRO A 43 0.26 1.35 -8.52
C PRO A 43 1.21 0.76 -9.56
N GLU A 44 2.07 1.59 -10.17
CA GLU A 44 2.98 1.19 -11.24
C GLU A 44 4.21 0.42 -10.75
N GLN A 45 4.54 0.49 -9.46
CA GLN A 45 5.70 -0.19 -8.89
C GLN A 45 5.37 -1.52 -8.20
N LEU A 46 4.09 -1.91 -8.17
CA LEU A 46 3.68 -3.25 -7.74
C LEU A 46 4.04 -4.25 -8.83
N GLY A 47 4.91 -5.20 -8.50
CA GLY A 47 5.16 -6.36 -9.35
C GLY A 47 3.85 -7.04 -9.75
N MET A 48 3.78 -7.50 -11.00
CA MET A 48 2.56 -8.05 -11.61
C MET A 48 1.99 -9.25 -10.84
N GLU A 49 2.77 -9.86 -9.94
CA GLU A 49 2.36 -10.97 -9.06
C GLU A 49 1.23 -10.62 -8.08
N PHE A 50 1.11 -9.36 -7.63
CA PHE A 50 0.07 -8.95 -6.67
C PHE A 50 -1.20 -8.40 -7.32
N ARG A 51 -1.14 -8.01 -8.62
CA ARG A 51 -2.32 -7.51 -9.36
C ARG A 51 -3.39 -8.58 -9.59
N GLN A 52 -3.05 -9.86 -9.43
CA GLN A 52 -3.95 -11.01 -9.62
C GLN A 52 -4.29 -11.75 -8.32
N ALA A 53 -3.85 -11.26 -7.15
CA ALA A 53 -4.20 -11.88 -5.88
C ALA A 53 -5.73 -11.88 -5.71
N PRO A 54 -6.37 -13.06 -5.55
CA PRO A 54 -7.79 -13.15 -5.23
C PRO A 54 -8.10 -12.39 -3.94
N ALA A 55 -9.34 -11.94 -3.79
CA ALA A 55 -9.77 -11.38 -2.51
C ALA A 55 -9.62 -12.42 -1.40
N PHE A 56 -9.08 -12.02 -0.26
CA PHE A 56 -8.98 -12.87 0.93
C PHE A 56 -9.20 -12.06 2.19
N SER A 57 -9.57 -12.75 3.27
CA SER A 57 -9.61 -12.18 4.61
C SER A 57 -8.52 -12.81 5.47
N HIS A 58 -7.89 -12.03 6.35
CA HIS A 58 -6.85 -12.50 7.26
C HIS A 58 -7.12 -11.97 8.68
N LEU A 59 -7.19 -12.90 9.64
CA LEU A 59 -7.29 -12.62 11.07
C LEU A 59 -5.91 -12.82 11.71
N LEU A 60 -5.41 -11.79 12.37
CA LEU A 60 -4.19 -11.83 13.18
C LEU A 60 -4.58 -11.62 14.64
N ASP A 61 -3.99 -12.39 15.54
CA ASP A 61 -4.22 -12.28 16.99
C ASP A 61 -2.87 -12.38 17.73
N GLU A 62 -2.68 -11.53 18.74
CA GLU A 62 -1.52 -11.59 19.63
C GLU A 62 -1.86 -11.07 21.02
N ARG A 63 -1.35 -11.78 22.03
CA ARG A 63 -1.41 -11.37 23.43
C ARG A 63 -0.12 -10.66 23.83
N PHE A 64 -0.18 -9.34 23.99
CA PHE A 64 0.88 -8.55 24.60
C PHE A 64 0.69 -8.45 26.12
N THR A 65 1.72 -7.97 26.83
CA THR A 65 1.63 -7.74 28.28
C THR A 65 0.63 -6.64 28.65
N TRP A 66 0.33 -5.74 27.71
CA TRP A 66 -0.55 -4.58 27.88
C TRP A 66 -1.97 -4.81 27.32
N GLY A 67 -2.23 -5.95 26.68
CA GLY A 67 -3.52 -6.29 26.10
C GLY A 67 -3.41 -7.29 24.96
N GLY A 68 -4.52 -7.95 24.63
CA GLY A 68 -4.72 -8.66 23.38
C GLY A 68 -5.08 -7.70 22.26
N VAL A 69 -4.57 -7.98 21.06
CA VAL A 69 -4.91 -7.27 19.82
C VAL A 69 -5.27 -8.29 18.77
N GLU A 70 -6.50 -8.16 18.25
CA GLU A 70 -6.99 -8.93 17.12
C GLU A 70 -7.23 -7.97 15.94
N LEU A 71 -6.66 -8.26 14.77
CA LEU A 71 -6.78 -7.48 13.55
C LEU A 71 -7.44 -8.31 12.46
N HIS A 72 -8.51 -7.78 11.86
CA HIS A 72 -9.20 -8.41 10.74
C HIS A 72 -9.00 -7.57 9.49
N PHE A 73 -8.40 -8.17 8.47
CA PHE A 73 -8.22 -7.54 7.16
C PHE A 73 -9.07 -8.22 6.12
N ASP A 74 -9.77 -7.42 5.30
CA ASP A 74 -10.21 -7.83 3.98
C ASP A 74 -9.23 -7.22 2.97
N VAL A 75 -8.68 -8.05 2.08
CA VAL A 75 -7.64 -7.67 1.13
C VAL A 75 -8.07 -8.00 -0.28
N GLU A 76 -7.99 -7.01 -1.18
CA GLU A 76 -8.26 -7.17 -2.60
C GLU A 76 -7.10 -6.62 -3.42
N LYS A 77 -6.56 -7.41 -4.36
CA LYS A 77 -5.42 -7.01 -5.23
C LYS A 77 -4.22 -6.48 -4.42
N GLY A 78 -3.98 -7.05 -3.25
CA GLY A 78 -2.89 -6.66 -2.34
C GLY A 78 -3.14 -5.36 -1.55
N VAL A 79 -4.36 -4.80 -1.58
CA VAL A 79 -4.76 -3.61 -0.82
C VAL A 79 -5.77 -4.00 0.26
N ILE A 80 -5.58 -3.51 1.48
CA ILE A 80 -6.53 -3.69 2.57
C ILE A 80 -7.77 -2.84 2.29
N THR A 81 -8.90 -3.45 1.97
CA THR A 81 -10.18 -2.76 1.71
C THR A 81 -10.96 -2.48 2.99
N ARG A 82 -10.74 -3.30 4.02
CA ARG A 82 -11.28 -3.12 5.37
C ARG A 82 -10.26 -3.57 6.41
N ALA A 83 -10.11 -2.79 7.47
CA ALA A 83 -9.37 -3.16 8.66
C ALA A 83 -10.28 -2.96 9.89
N GLN A 84 -10.32 -3.94 10.78
CA GLN A 84 -10.98 -3.84 12.08
C GLN A 84 -10.00 -4.27 13.16
N VAL A 85 -10.14 -3.65 14.33
CA VAL A 85 -9.35 -4.00 15.51
C VAL A 85 -10.28 -4.33 16.66
N PHE A 86 -9.93 -5.37 17.41
CA PHE A 86 -10.55 -5.71 18.68
C PHE A 86 -9.45 -5.81 19.72
N THR A 87 -9.66 -5.21 20.90
CA THR A 87 -8.64 -5.17 21.94
C THR A 87 -9.27 -5.05 23.32
N ASP A 88 -8.63 -5.68 24.31
CA ASP A 88 -8.88 -5.46 25.73
C ASP A 88 -7.82 -4.54 26.38
N SER A 89 -6.99 -3.88 25.57
CA SER A 89 -6.03 -2.86 26.02
C SER A 89 -6.75 -1.71 26.73
N LEU A 90 -6.12 -1.18 27.79
CA LEU A 90 -6.60 -0.01 28.50
C LEU A 90 -6.56 1.27 27.65
N ASN A 91 -5.78 1.28 26.56
CA ASN A 91 -5.60 2.42 25.66
C ASN A 91 -5.95 2.02 24.22
N PRO A 92 -7.25 1.94 23.85
CA PRO A 92 -7.67 1.48 22.52
C PRO A 92 -7.49 2.54 21.41
N ALA A 93 -7.42 3.84 21.76
CA ALA A 93 -7.36 4.94 20.80
C ALA A 93 -6.29 4.82 19.68
N PRO A 94 -5.00 4.49 19.98
CA PRO A 94 -4.01 4.29 18.93
C PRO A 94 -4.32 3.11 18.00
N LEU A 95 -4.93 2.05 18.54
CA LEU A 95 -5.29 0.85 17.78
C LEU A 95 -6.48 1.11 16.84
N GLU A 96 -7.48 1.86 17.31
CA GLU A 96 -8.60 2.31 16.48
C GLU A 96 -8.12 3.23 15.35
N ALA A 97 -7.19 4.16 15.66
CA ALA A 97 -6.57 5.02 14.67
C ALA A 97 -5.76 4.21 13.63
N LEU A 98 -5.06 3.15 14.07
CA LEU A 98 -4.36 2.23 13.17
C LEU A 98 -5.33 1.59 12.17
N ALA A 99 -6.46 1.04 12.63
CA ALA A 99 -7.44 0.41 11.74
C ALA A 99 -7.92 1.39 10.65
N GLY A 100 -8.18 2.65 11.01
CA GLY A 100 -8.52 3.69 10.04
C GLY A 100 -7.42 3.96 9.01
N ARG A 101 -6.15 3.99 9.44
CA ARG A 101 -4.99 4.23 8.55
C ARG A 101 -4.66 3.05 7.65
N LEU A 102 -4.96 1.83 8.09
CA LEU A 102 -4.67 0.63 7.32
C LEU A 102 -5.65 0.43 6.16
N GLN A 103 -6.84 1.04 6.20
CA GLN A 103 -7.76 1.02 5.07
C GLN A 103 -7.13 1.74 3.86
N GLY A 104 -7.03 1.04 2.74
CA GLY A 104 -6.36 1.51 1.52
C GLY A 104 -4.84 1.31 1.53
N CYS A 105 -4.26 0.79 2.61
CA CYS A 105 -2.84 0.47 2.68
C CYS A 105 -2.54 -0.83 1.93
N LEU A 106 -1.31 -0.96 1.41
CA LEU A 106 -0.85 -2.21 0.83
C LEU A 106 -0.66 -3.26 1.93
N TYR A 107 -1.16 -4.47 1.67
CA TYR A 107 -0.97 -5.62 2.53
C TYR A 107 0.47 -6.15 2.40
N ARG A 108 1.42 -5.42 2.99
CA ARG A 108 2.85 -5.73 3.00
C ARG A 108 3.49 -5.34 4.34
N ALA A 109 4.40 -6.17 4.84
CA ALA A 109 5.04 -6.00 6.14
C ALA A 109 5.63 -4.59 6.33
N ASP A 110 6.35 -4.06 5.34
CA ASP A 110 6.99 -2.73 5.41
C ASP A 110 5.96 -1.60 5.50
N MET A 111 4.87 -1.70 4.75
CA MET A 111 3.80 -0.68 4.74
C MET A 111 2.98 -0.70 6.04
N LEU A 112 2.70 -1.88 6.59
CA LEU A 112 2.02 -2.01 7.88
C LEU A 112 2.89 -1.50 9.03
N GLN A 113 4.19 -1.77 8.98
CA GLN A 113 5.14 -1.27 9.97
C GLN A 113 5.20 0.26 9.96
N GLN A 114 5.32 0.88 8.78
CA GLN A 114 5.31 2.33 8.62
C GLN A 114 4.01 2.98 9.13
N ALA A 115 2.85 2.35 8.86
CA ALA A 115 1.57 2.84 9.37
C ALA A 115 1.50 2.84 10.90
N CYS A 116 2.08 1.83 11.55
CA CYS A 116 2.20 1.78 13.02
C CYS A 116 3.16 2.85 13.55
N GLU A 117 4.34 2.99 12.93
CA GLU A 117 5.34 3.99 13.35
C GLU A 117 4.85 5.43 13.19
N ALA A 118 4.02 5.70 12.17
CA ALA A 118 3.41 7.01 11.98
C ALA A 118 2.44 7.41 13.13
N LEU A 119 1.95 6.46 13.92
CA LEU A 119 1.10 6.76 15.09
C LEU A 119 1.90 7.28 16.28
N LEU A 120 3.21 7.06 16.31
CA LEU A 120 4.07 7.54 17.40
C LEU A 120 4.06 9.07 17.53
N ILE A 121 3.76 9.77 16.43
CA ILE A 121 3.66 11.22 16.40
C ILE A 121 2.41 11.70 17.16
N ASP A 122 1.29 10.98 16.99
CA ASP A 122 0.00 11.36 17.58
C ASP A 122 -0.19 10.76 18.97
N PHE A 123 0.48 9.64 19.26
CA PHE A 123 0.35 8.86 20.50
C PHE A 123 1.73 8.58 21.14
N PRO A 124 2.52 9.61 21.48
CA PRO A 124 3.87 9.43 22.02
C PRO A 124 3.89 8.73 23.39
N GLU A 125 2.80 8.82 24.16
CA GLU A 125 2.66 8.18 25.46
C GLU A 125 2.57 6.64 25.38
N GLN A 126 2.18 6.10 24.22
CA GLN A 126 2.07 4.66 23.95
C GLN A 126 3.20 4.15 23.04
N GLU A 127 4.35 4.84 23.02
CA GLU A 127 5.46 4.51 22.12
C GLU A 127 5.87 3.04 22.24
N LYS A 128 6.00 2.53 23.47
CA LYS A 128 6.49 1.18 23.70
C LYS A 128 5.53 0.14 23.10
N GLU A 129 4.25 0.27 23.37
CA GLU A 129 3.20 -0.60 22.86
C GLU A 129 3.13 -0.55 21.33
N LEU A 130 3.18 0.65 20.74
CA LEU A 130 3.17 0.85 19.30
C LEU A 130 4.40 0.25 18.60
N ARG A 131 5.58 0.31 19.23
CA ARG A 131 6.79 -0.35 18.70
C ARG A 131 6.69 -1.87 18.76
N GLU A 132 6.17 -2.43 19.86
CA GLU A 132 5.90 -3.87 19.97
C GLU A 132 4.89 -4.35 18.92
N LEU A 133 3.80 -3.60 18.75
CA LEU A 133 2.77 -3.85 17.73
C LEU A 133 3.35 -3.79 16.32
N SER A 134 4.15 -2.77 16.02
CA SER A 134 4.80 -2.56 14.72
C SER A 134 5.74 -3.72 14.35
N ALA A 135 6.56 -4.16 15.31
CA ALA A 135 7.41 -5.33 15.12
C ALA A 135 6.58 -6.60 14.92
N TRP A 136 5.46 -6.74 15.65
CA TRP A 136 4.59 -7.89 15.51
C TRP A 136 3.84 -7.96 14.18
N ILE A 137 3.24 -6.86 13.73
CA ILE A 137 2.44 -6.87 12.51
C ILE A 137 3.32 -7.21 11.30
N ALA A 138 4.57 -6.75 11.28
CA ALA A 138 5.53 -7.04 10.21
C ALA A 138 5.95 -8.52 10.16
N ARG A 139 6.07 -9.21 11.30
CA ARG A 139 6.31 -10.67 11.34
C ARG A 139 5.06 -11.48 10.99
N ALA A 140 3.89 -10.99 11.36
CA ALA A 140 2.63 -11.72 11.22
C ALA A 140 2.13 -11.80 9.77
N VAL A 141 2.52 -10.84 8.92
CA VAL A 141 2.12 -10.80 7.49
C VAL A 141 3.20 -11.28 6.52
N ARG A 142 4.32 -11.83 7.03
CA ARG A 142 5.47 -12.27 6.24
C ARG A 142 5.33 -13.72 5.78
#